data_AF-A0A561QHE9-F1
#
_entry.id   AF-A0A561QHE9-F1
#
_cell.length_a   1.000
_cell.length_b   1.000
_cell.length_c   1.000
_cell.angle_alpha   90.00
_cell.angle_beta   90.00
_cell.angle_gamma   90.00
#
_symmetry.space_group_name_H-M   'P 1'
#
loop_
_entity.id
_entity.type
_entity.pdbx_description
1 polymer ?
#
loop_
_entity_poly.entity_id
_entity_poly.type
_entity_poly.pdbx_seq_one_letter_code
_entity_poly.pdbx_strand_id
1 'polypeptide(L)'
;MRFFTSEWATGDDESDAVANQQNFLNSLDPDDPVYSFATSVNLHDARLDRVVFDSATRHLKLLLLSGDLQVGYWRTEISYADAAVQGRDILAAALDTRSAEVWYDEFYLADNRMTHAFLLVPESLRGSVAQEFEITFTSFSYTQQPIEGRVLATADNISIWS
;
A
#
# COMPACT_ATOMS: atom_id res chain seq x y z
N MET A 1 -4.87 -6.35 -8.77
CA MET A 1 -3.39 -6.49 -8.89
C MET A 1 -3.01 -7.17 -10.21
N ARG A 2 -1.76 -7.05 -10.66
CA ARG A 2 -1.18 -7.57 -11.90
C ARG A 2 -0.06 -8.57 -11.69
N PHE A 3 0.81 -8.39 -10.69
CA PHE A 3 1.94 -9.28 -10.44
C PHE A 3 1.68 -10.11 -9.18
N PHE A 4 1.49 -9.47 -8.04
CA PHE A 4 1.26 -10.15 -6.75
C PHE A 4 -0.24 -10.37 -6.51
N THR A 5 -0.90 -11.11 -7.39
CA THR A 5 -2.34 -11.43 -7.23
C THR A 5 -2.58 -12.31 -6.01
N SER A 6 -3.84 -12.38 -5.56
CA SER A 6 -4.21 -13.31 -4.48
C SER A 6 -3.84 -14.76 -4.81
N GLU A 7 -4.01 -15.21 -6.06
CA GLU A 7 -3.64 -16.58 -6.48
C GLU A 7 -2.14 -16.82 -6.41
N TRP A 8 -1.33 -15.82 -6.78
CA TRP A 8 0.13 -15.90 -6.65
C TRP A 8 0.55 -15.95 -5.18
N ALA A 9 -0.06 -15.09 -4.35
CA ALA A 9 0.22 -15.03 -2.91
C ALA A 9 -0.13 -16.34 -2.18
N THR A 10 -1.15 -17.08 -2.65
CA THR A 10 -1.51 -18.40 -2.10
C THR A 10 -0.76 -19.58 -2.74
N GLY A 11 0.04 -19.32 -3.77
CA GLY A 11 0.80 -20.35 -4.50
C GLY A 11 -0.02 -21.13 -5.53
N ASP A 12 -1.21 -20.63 -5.90
CA ASP A 12 -2.05 -21.19 -6.96
C ASP A 12 -1.64 -20.71 -8.36
N ASP A 13 -0.87 -19.62 -8.44
CA ASP A 13 -0.19 -19.15 -9.67
C ASP A 13 1.34 -19.31 -9.55
N GLU A 14 1.95 -19.96 -10.54
CA GLU A 14 3.39 -20.21 -10.63
C GLU A 14 4.13 -19.12 -11.45
N SER A 15 3.46 -18.01 -11.78
CA SER A 15 4.09 -16.91 -12.49
C SER A 15 5.27 -16.29 -11.71
N ASP A 16 6.28 -15.81 -12.44
CA ASP A 16 7.43 -15.11 -11.84
C ASP A 16 7.08 -13.63 -11.59
N ALA A 17 6.11 -13.40 -10.69
CA ALA A 17 5.62 -12.07 -10.35
C ALA A 17 6.75 -11.13 -9.90
N VAL A 18 7.72 -11.65 -9.16
CA VAL A 18 8.88 -10.89 -8.67
C VAL A 18 9.72 -10.39 -9.85
N ALA A 19 10.09 -11.25 -10.80
CA ALA A 19 10.84 -10.81 -11.97
C ALA A 19 10.04 -9.85 -12.83
N ASN A 20 8.73 -10.05 -12.97
CA ASN A 20 7.86 -9.16 -13.75
C ASN A 20 7.75 -7.77 -13.12
N GLN A 21 7.55 -7.68 -11.80
CA GLN A 21 7.56 -6.41 -11.08
C GLN A 21 8.92 -5.74 -11.18
N GLN A 22 10.02 -6.47 -11.01
CA GLN A 22 11.36 -5.91 -11.13
C GLN A 22 11.64 -5.38 -12.55
N ASN A 23 11.20 -6.07 -13.59
CA ASN A 23 11.32 -5.61 -14.97
C ASN A 23 10.54 -4.32 -15.20
N PHE A 24 9.34 -4.20 -14.62
CA PHE A 24 8.58 -2.95 -14.66
C PHE A 24 9.31 -1.83 -13.94
N LEU A 25 9.77 -2.04 -12.71
CA LEU A 25 10.49 -1.02 -11.95
C LEU A 25 11.78 -0.57 -12.66
N ASN A 26 12.52 -1.50 -13.28
CA ASN A 26 13.71 -1.19 -14.06
C ASN A 26 13.43 -0.36 -15.34
N SER A 27 12.17 -0.25 -15.76
CA SER A 27 11.76 0.61 -16.87
C SER A 27 11.47 2.06 -16.45
N LEU A 28 11.37 2.33 -15.15
CA LEU A 28 11.15 3.66 -14.60
C LEU A 28 12.45 4.44 -14.52
N ASP A 29 12.34 5.76 -14.43
CA ASP A 29 13.48 6.63 -14.12
C ASP A 29 13.96 6.34 -12.68
N PRO A 30 15.25 6.05 -12.44
CA PRO A 30 15.78 5.83 -11.09
C PRO A 30 15.60 7.01 -10.13
N ASP A 31 15.47 8.24 -10.67
CA ASP A 31 15.18 9.43 -9.87
C ASP A 31 13.67 9.63 -9.61
N ASP A 32 12.80 8.76 -10.16
CA ASP A 32 11.36 8.78 -9.92
C ASP A 32 11.05 8.38 -8.46
N PRO A 33 10.23 9.15 -7.73
CA PRO A 33 9.78 8.81 -6.38
C PRO A 33 9.17 7.40 -6.26
N VAL A 34 8.49 6.90 -7.30
CA VAL A 34 7.94 5.54 -7.35
C VAL A 34 9.07 4.50 -7.36
N TYR A 35 10.10 4.70 -8.18
CA TYR A 35 11.26 3.81 -8.21
C TYR A 35 11.97 3.77 -6.86
N SER A 36 12.26 4.96 -6.30
CA SER A 36 12.90 5.08 -4.98
C SER A 36 12.07 4.37 -3.92
N PHE A 37 10.77 4.59 -3.87
CA PHE A 37 9.89 3.95 -2.90
C PHE A 37 9.87 2.43 -3.05
N ALA A 38 9.58 1.93 -4.24
CA ALA A 38 9.40 0.50 -4.50
C ALA A 38 10.70 -0.32 -4.30
N THR A 39 11.86 0.32 -4.35
CA THR A 39 13.17 -0.33 -4.13
C THR A 39 13.76 -0.12 -2.75
N SER A 40 13.27 0.87 -1.97
CA SER A 40 13.83 1.18 -0.64
C SER A 40 12.85 0.92 0.52
N VAL A 41 11.55 0.92 0.27
CA VAL A 41 10.51 0.79 1.29
C VAL A 41 9.88 -0.59 1.20
N ASN A 42 9.92 -1.34 2.30
CA ASN A 42 9.19 -2.59 2.44
C ASN A 42 7.89 -2.35 3.22
N LEU A 43 6.75 -2.57 2.57
CA LEU A 43 5.44 -2.49 3.21
C LEU A 43 4.90 -3.85 3.68
N HIS A 44 5.63 -4.95 3.50
CA HIS A 44 5.23 -6.24 4.07
C HIS A 44 4.99 -6.12 5.58
N ASP A 45 3.88 -6.69 6.04
CA ASP A 45 3.36 -6.62 7.41
C ASP A 45 3.01 -5.19 7.91
N ALA A 46 2.99 -4.20 7.01
CA ALA A 46 2.61 -2.85 7.37
C ALA A 46 1.12 -2.76 7.70
N ARG A 47 0.78 -1.96 8.72
CA ARG A 47 -0.60 -1.69 9.12
C ARG A 47 -1.03 -0.33 8.63
N LEU A 48 -2.25 -0.24 8.10
CA LEU A 48 -2.89 1.03 7.80
C LEU A 48 -3.27 1.73 9.12
N ASP A 49 -2.74 2.93 9.33
CA ASP A 49 -2.99 3.76 10.51
C ASP A 49 -4.12 4.75 10.24
N ARG A 50 -4.01 5.48 9.12
CA ARG A 50 -4.93 6.56 8.75
C ARG A 50 -5.01 6.75 7.24
N VAL A 51 -6.19 7.14 6.77
CA VAL A 51 -6.41 7.65 5.41
C VAL A 51 -7.06 9.02 5.45
N VAL A 52 -6.52 9.94 4.65
CA VAL A 52 -7.08 11.26 4.42
C VAL A 52 -7.26 11.44 2.93
N PHE A 53 -8.51 11.60 2.50
CA PHE A 53 -8.85 11.90 1.11
C PHE A 53 -9.59 13.23 1.04
N ASP A 54 -8.98 14.18 0.36
CA ASP A 54 -9.62 15.43 -0.05
C ASP A 54 -10.25 15.21 -1.42
N SER A 55 -11.58 15.13 -1.48
CA SER A 55 -12.32 14.90 -2.71
C SER A 55 -12.32 16.10 -3.65
N ALA A 56 -12.16 17.32 -3.13
CA ALA A 56 -12.12 18.54 -3.93
C ALA A 56 -10.80 18.66 -4.70
N THR A 57 -9.68 18.32 -4.05
CA THR A 57 -8.35 18.33 -4.68
C THR A 57 -7.91 16.97 -5.21
N ARG A 58 -8.72 15.92 -4.98
CA ARG A 58 -8.40 14.52 -5.27
C ARG A 58 -7.03 14.10 -4.72
N HIS A 59 -6.69 14.59 -3.53
CA HIS A 59 -5.43 14.27 -2.88
C HIS A 59 -5.67 13.19 -1.84
N LEU A 60 -4.95 12.08 -1.97
CA LEU A 60 -5.01 10.97 -1.04
C LEU A 60 -3.71 10.89 -0.25
N LYS A 61 -3.83 10.70 1.05
CA LYS A 61 -2.71 10.41 1.93
C LYS A 61 -3.00 9.13 2.71
N LEU A 62 -2.07 8.19 2.66
CA LEU A 62 -2.04 7.00 3.49
C LEU A 62 -0.96 7.16 4.55
N LEU A 63 -1.30 6.82 5.79
CA LEU A 63 -0.34 6.67 6.87
C LEU A 63 -0.26 5.18 7.23
N LEU A 64 0.94 4.63 7.18
CA LEU A 64 1.22 3.24 7.49
C LEU A 64 2.25 3.13 8.60
N LEU A 65 2.13 2.08 9.38
CA LEU A 65 3.15 1.60 10.30
C LEU A 65 3.83 0.37 9.68
N SER A 66 5.07 0.53 9.24
CA SER A 66 5.88 -0.52 8.60
C SER A 66 7.08 -0.92 9.46
N GLY A 67 7.69 -2.05 9.12
CA GLY A 67 8.88 -2.58 9.78
C GLY A 67 8.59 -3.52 10.95
N ASP A 68 9.65 -4.00 11.58
CA ASP A 68 9.63 -5.07 12.57
C ASP A 68 10.69 -4.88 13.67
N LEU A 69 10.88 -5.90 14.52
CA LEU A 69 11.89 -5.87 15.58
C LEU A 69 13.34 -5.95 15.07
N GLN A 70 13.58 -6.34 13.81
CA GLN A 70 14.90 -6.49 13.21
C GLN A 70 15.38 -5.17 12.58
N VAL A 71 14.50 -4.49 11.85
CA VAL A 71 14.83 -3.23 11.12
C VAL A 71 14.30 -1.97 11.80
N GLY A 72 13.53 -2.12 12.88
CA GLY A 72 12.84 -1.03 13.57
C GLY A 72 11.53 -0.65 12.90
N TYR A 73 10.76 0.21 13.58
CA TYR A 73 9.45 0.64 13.13
C TYR A 73 9.50 2.01 12.49
N TRP A 74 8.71 2.17 11.43
CA TRP A 74 8.63 3.40 10.64
C TRP A 74 7.19 3.81 10.46
N ARG A 75 6.93 5.11 10.61
CA ARG A 75 5.73 5.75 10.11
C ARG A 75 5.99 6.16 8.68
N THR A 76 5.35 5.48 7.74
CA THR A 76 5.44 5.74 6.31
C THR A 76 4.21 6.53 5.90
N GLU A 77 4.40 7.77 5.43
CA GLU A 77 3.34 8.57 4.83
C GLU A 77 3.48 8.51 3.32
N ILE A 78 2.42 8.12 2.61
CA ILE A 78 2.36 8.09 1.16
C ILE A 78 1.32 9.08 0.68
N SER A 79 1.67 9.95 -0.25
CA SER A 79 0.78 10.97 -0.81
C SER A 79 0.62 10.82 -2.32
N TYR A 80 -0.61 10.95 -2.79
CA TYR A 80 -1.02 10.78 -4.18
C TYR A 80 -1.82 11.99 -4.66
N ALA A 81 -1.45 12.55 -5.81
CA ALA A 81 -2.22 13.59 -6.50
C ALA A 81 -3.13 13.00 -7.59
N ASP A 82 -4.26 13.68 -7.84
CA ASP A 82 -5.33 13.24 -8.76
C ASP A 82 -5.75 11.78 -8.55
N ALA A 83 -5.80 11.37 -7.28
CA ALA A 83 -6.02 9.99 -6.90
C ALA A 83 -7.43 9.52 -7.30
N ALA A 84 -7.52 8.27 -7.70
CA ALA A 84 -8.76 7.51 -7.84
C ALA A 84 -8.57 6.18 -7.12
N VAL A 85 -9.47 5.86 -6.18
CA VAL A 85 -9.38 4.66 -5.34
C VAL A 85 -10.42 3.65 -5.78
N GLN A 86 -9.96 2.47 -6.20
CA GLN A 86 -10.79 1.27 -6.38
C GLN A 86 -10.66 0.41 -5.12
N GLY A 87 -11.77 -0.17 -4.63
CA GLY A 87 -11.79 -0.88 -3.34
C GLY A 87 -11.79 0.05 -2.13
N ARG A 88 -12.47 1.21 -2.23
CA ARG A 88 -12.54 2.20 -1.14
C ARG A 88 -13.21 1.64 0.12
N ASP A 89 -14.20 0.78 -0.04
CA ASP A 89 -14.87 0.03 1.02
C ASP A 89 -13.92 -0.95 1.72
N ILE A 90 -13.05 -1.63 0.96
CA ILE A 90 -11.99 -2.49 1.50
C ILE A 90 -11.00 -1.66 2.32
N LEU A 91 -10.54 -0.53 1.77
CA LEU A 91 -9.65 0.40 2.47
C LEU A 91 -10.28 0.96 3.76
N ALA A 92 -11.57 1.32 3.72
CA ALA A 92 -12.31 1.77 4.90
C ALA A 92 -12.44 0.67 5.96
N ALA A 93 -12.80 -0.55 5.54
CA ALA A 93 -12.92 -1.69 6.45
C ALA A 93 -11.58 -2.05 7.13
N ALA A 94 -10.48 -1.98 6.39
CA ALA A 94 -9.14 -2.22 6.93
C ALA A 94 -8.74 -1.22 8.03
N LEU A 95 -9.18 0.05 7.90
CA LEU A 95 -8.96 1.08 8.91
C LEU A 95 -9.86 0.92 10.13
N ASP A 96 -11.10 0.46 9.92
CA ASP A 96 -12.07 0.28 11.00
C ASP A 96 -11.66 -0.87 11.92
N THR A 97 -11.19 -1.99 11.37
CA THR A 97 -10.81 -3.16 12.18
C THR A 97 -9.36 -3.12 12.63
N ARG A 98 -8.47 -2.45 11.88
CA ARG A 98 -7.00 -2.46 12.04
C ARG A 98 -6.39 -3.86 12.15
N SER A 99 -7.15 -4.85 11.67
CA SER A 99 -6.77 -6.25 11.71
C SER A 99 -6.15 -6.69 10.40
N ALA A 100 -5.98 -5.80 9.44
CA ALA A 100 -5.42 -6.11 8.13
C ALA A 100 -3.98 -5.59 8.05
N GLU A 101 -3.10 -6.44 7.51
CA GLU A 101 -1.71 -6.13 7.22
C GLU A 101 -1.52 -6.15 5.69
N VAL A 102 -0.61 -5.32 5.20
CA VAL A 102 -0.21 -5.36 3.80
C VAL A 102 0.60 -6.63 3.59
N TRP A 103 0.09 -7.53 2.77
CA TRP A 103 0.79 -8.75 2.40
C TRP A 103 1.75 -8.47 1.24
N TYR A 104 1.24 -7.80 0.21
CA TYR A 104 2.00 -7.36 -0.95
C TYR A 104 1.51 -5.99 -1.42
N ASP A 105 2.40 -5.24 -2.03
CA ASP A 105 2.10 -4.04 -2.79
C ASP A 105 2.87 -4.05 -4.10
N GLU A 106 2.35 -3.34 -5.10
CA GLU A 106 2.99 -3.22 -6.41
C GLU A 106 2.62 -1.93 -7.11
N PHE A 107 3.49 -1.54 -8.04
CA PHE A 107 3.23 -0.47 -9.00
C PHE A 107 3.11 -1.03 -10.40
N TYR A 108 2.18 -0.51 -11.19
CA TYR A 108 2.09 -0.78 -12.63
C TYR A 108 1.41 0.35 -13.39
N LEU A 109 1.54 0.34 -14.72
CA LEU A 109 0.80 1.22 -15.61
C LEU A 109 -0.52 0.61 -16.07
N ALA A 110 -1.64 1.27 -15.75
CA ALA A 110 -2.97 0.98 -16.31
C ALA A 110 -3.50 2.21 -17.04
N ASP A 111 -3.92 2.06 -18.29
CA ASP A 111 -4.45 3.13 -19.13
C ASP A 111 -3.57 4.40 -19.15
N ASN A 112 -2.25 4.21 -19.25
CA ASN A 112 -1.21 5.25 -19.20
C ASN A 112 -1.17 6.06 -17.90
N ARG A 113 -1.66 5.50 -16.79
CA ARG A 113 -1.55 6.09 -15.46
C ARG A 113 -0.88 5.10 -14.51
N MET A 114 -0.10 5.66 -13.59
CA MET A 114 0.52 4.87 -12.53
C MET A 114 -0.54 4.44 -11.53
N THR A 115 -0.50 3.16 -11.16
CA THR A 115 -1.36 2.55 -10.15
C THR A 115 -0.48 1.90 -9.09
N HIS A 116 -0.81 2.14 -7.82
CA HIS A 116 -0.27 1.43 -6.67
C HIS A 116 -1.37 0.53 -6.11
N ALA A 117 -1.16 -0.77 -6.15
CA ALA A 117 -2.12 -1.77 -5.69
C ALA A 117 -1.62 -2.47 -4.43
N PHE A 118 -2.56 -2.84 -3.56
CA PHE A 118 -2.29 -3.43 -2.26
C PHE A 118 -3.11 -4.70 -2.08
N LEU A 119 -2.45 -5.79 -1.67
CA LEU A 119 -3.09 -6.99 -1.15
C LEU A 119 -3.09 -6.92 0.37
N LEU A 120 -4.28 -6.86 0.96
CA LEU A 120 -4.46 -6.88 2.40
C LEU A 120 -4.81 -8.29 2.87
N VAL A 121 -4.10 -8.74 3.89
CA VAL A 121 -4.38 -10.01 4.57
C VAL A 121 -4.88 -9.75 5.99
N PRO A 122 -5.95 -10.43 6.44
CA PRO A 122 -6.38 -10.36 7.83
C PRO A 122 -5.37 -11.05 8.76
N GLU A 123 -5.18 -10.51 9.96
CA GLU A 123 -4.30 -11.02 11.02
C GLU A 123 -4.65 -12.47 11.41
N SER A 124 -5.90 -12.89 11.19
CA SER A 124 -6.33 -14.28 11.27
C SER A 124 -6.69 -14.83 9.89
N LEU A 125 -5.83 -15.71 9.39
CA LEU A 125 -6.02 -16.49 8.17
C LEU A 125 -7.16 -17.53 8.25
N ARG A 126 -7.78 -17.74 9.42
CA ARG A 126 -8.86 -18.72 9.57
C ARG A 126 -10.15 -18.24 8.91
N GLY A 127 -10.32 -18.59 7.64
CA GLY A 127 -11.56 -18.39 6.88
C GLY A 127 -11.73 -16.98 6.31
N SER A 128 -10.70 -16.14 6.38
CA SER A 128 -10.73 -14.78 5.82
C SER A 128 -10.02 -14.76 4.47
N VAL A 129 -10.60 -14.07 3.49
CA VAL A 129 -10.04 -13.93 2.14
C VAL A 129 -9.19 -12.65 2.10
N ALA A 130 -8.06 -12.69 1.39
CA ALA A 130 -7.28 -11.48 1.11
C ALA A 130 -8.13 -10.50 0.27
N GLN A 131 -7.94 -9.20 0.48
CA GLN A 131 -8.71 -8.17 -0.19
C GLN A 131 -7.79 -7.16 -0.86
N GLU A 132 -8.21 -6.65 -2.02
CA GLU A 132 -7.39 -5.76 -2.84
C GLU A 132 -7.98 -4.37 -2.92
N PHE A 133 -7.12 -3.35 -2.86
CA PHE A 133 -7.49 -2.00 -3.26
C PHE A 133 -6.38 -1.38 -4.10
N GLU A 134 -6.75 -0.45 -4.96
CA GLU A 134 -5.83 0.15 -5.93
C GLU A 134 -6.00 1.66 -5.98
N ILE A 135 -4.89 2.37 -6.16
CA ILE A 135 -4.85 3.82 -6.24
C ILE A 135 -4.19 4.21 -7.55
N THR A 136 -4.95 4.79 -8.46
CA THR A 136 -4.42 5.41 -9.69
C THR A 136 -4.13 6.89 -9.45
N PHE A 137 -2.98 7.40 -9.87
CA PHE A 137 -2.51 8.76 -9.54
C PHE A 137 -1.72 9.41 -10.69
N THR A 138 -1.41 10.71 -10.56
CA THR A 138 -0.53 11.46 -11.48
C THR A 138 0.80 11.86 -10.83
N SER A 139 0.83 11.97 -9.50
CA SER A 139 2.04 12.28 -8.73
C SER A 139 2.06 11.46 -7.45
N PHE A 140 3.26 11.08 -7.03
CA PHE A 140 3.55 10.26 -5.86
C PHE A 140 4.67 10.89 -5.05
N SER A 141 4.54 10.84 -3.74
CA SER A 141 5.62 11.16 -2.80
C SER A 141 5.46 10.36 -1.53
N TYR A 142 6.54 10.21 -0.79
CA TYR A 142 6.51 9.55 0.50
C TYR A 142 7.48 10.17 1.49
N THR A 143 7.23 9.93 2.77
CA THR A 143 8.19 10.19 3.85
C THR A 143 8.23 9.01 4.81
N GLN A 144 9.37 8.79 5.46
CA GLN A 144 9.50 7.81 6.53
C GLN A 144 10.06 8.49 7.78
N GLN A 145 9.38 8.29 8.91
CA GLN A 145 9.81 8.76 10.21
C GLN A 145 10.02 7.54 11.13
N PRO A 146 11.21 7.34 11.72
CA PRO A 146 11.41 6.26 12.67
C PRO A 146 10.59 6.52 13.94
N ILE A 147 10.03 5.46 14.52
CA ILE A 147 9.25 5.54 15.76
C ILE A 147 9.65 4.46 16.76
N GLU A 148 9.32 4.68 18.04
CA GLU A 148 9.55 3.70 19.09
C GLU A 148 8.40 2.69 19.15
N GLY A 149 8.70 1.45 18.78
CA GLY A 149 7.77 0.32 18.88
C GLY A 149 6.65 0.33 17.83
N ARG A 150 5.80 -0.69 17.89
CA ARG A 150 4.69 -0.90 16.96
C ARG A 150 3.43 -0.14 17.41
N VAL A 151 3.52 1.20 17.47
CA VAL A 151 2.42 2.07 17.97
C VAL A 151 1.84 2.91 16.83
N LEU A 152 0.54 2.74 16.58
CA LEU A 152 -0.22 3.56 15.63
C LEU A 152 -0.34 5.01 16.14
N ALA A 153 -0.23 5.99 15.24
CA ALA A 153 -0.24 7.41 15.56
C ALA A 153 -1.59 7.90 16.07
N THR A 154 -2.67 7.27 15.61
CA THR A 154 -4.03 7.70 15.89
C THR A 154 -4.74 6.70 16.80
N ALA A 155 -5.29 7.19 17.92
CA ALA A 155 -6.13 6.40 18.80
C ALA A 155 -7.54 6.18 18.22
N ASP A 156 -8.00 7.11 17.38
CA ASP A 156 -9.34 7.08 16.77
C ASP A 156 -9.24 6.67 15.29
N ASN A 157 -10.04 5.67 14.87
CA ASN A 157 -10.08 5.08 13.53
C ASN A 157 -10.77 6.00 12.49
N ILE A 158 -10.48 7.31 12.49
CA ILE A 158 -11.21 8.25 11.63
C ILE A 158 -10.56 8.31 10.25
N SER A 159 -11.21 7.66 9.30
CA SER A 159 -11.03 7.98 7.89
C SER A 159 -11.64 9.34 7.60
N ILE A 160 -10.84 10.31 7.13
CA ILE A 160 -11.37 11.59 6.69
C ILE A 160 -11.58 11.51 5.19
N TRP A 161 -12.83 11.40 4.80
CA TRP A 161 -13.27 11.50 3.42
C TRP A 161 -14.05 12.82 3.28
N SER A 162 -13.33 13.92 3.08
CA SER A 162 -13.92 15.27 2.99
C SER A 162 -14.20 15.68 1.55
#